data_AF-A0A160TP03-F1
#
_entry.id   AF-A0A160TP03-F1
#
_cell.length_a   1.000
_cell.length_b   1.000
_cell.length_c   1.000
_cell.angle_alpha   90.00
_cell.angle_beta   90.00
_cell.angle_gamma   90.00
#
_symmetry.space_group_name_H-M   'P 1'
#
loop_
_entity.id
_entity.type
_entity.pdbx_description
1 polymer ?
#
loop_
_entity_poly.entity_id
_entity_poly.type
_entity_poly.pdbx_seq_one_letter_code
_entity_poly.pdbx_strand_id
1 'polypeptide(L)'
;MFTLTSFDDIAGIAQGVEITNPNMVERIRRAADSLNRHEIAAHLGQAITEATDAAHVRDFEEVQFGEASADAIVDCEYYEDLAAAWSLIASEHQLTIPHSIFAHDGSVH
;
A
#
# COMPACT_ATOMS: atom_id res chain seq x y z
N MET A 1 -0.86 14.36 16.91
CA MET A 1 0.37 14.73 16.18
C MET A 1 0.53 13.66 15.13
N PHE A 2 0.20 13.97 13.88
CA PHE A 2 0.20 13.01 12.78
C PHE A 2 1.63 12.60 12.45
N THR A 3 1.94 11.32 12.55
CA THR A 3 3.05 10.73 11.81
C THR A 3 2.45 10.20 10.52
N LEU A 4 2.63 10.94 9.43
CA LEU A 4 2.68 10.31 8.12
C LEU A 4 3.74 9.21 8.25
N THR A 5 3.33 7.95 8.17
CA THR A 5 4.25 6.82 8.05
C THR A 5 5.22 7.19 6.93
N SER A 6 6.46 7.49 7.32
CA SER A 6 7.46 7.98 6.36
C SER A 6 7.65 6.87 5.33
N PHE A 7 7.87 7.21 4.06
CA PHE A 7 8.10 6.19 3.01
C PHE A 7 9.25 5.21 3.35
N ASP A 8 10.17 5.62 4.22
CA ASP A 8 11.21 4.77 4.82
C ASP A 8 10.64 3.64 5.69
N ASP A 9 9.57 3.93 6.42
CA ASP A 9 8.81 2.98 7.24
C ASP A 9 8.06 1.99 6.32
N ILE A 10 7.48 2.46 5.20
CA ILE A 10 6.88 1.61 4.15
C ILE A 10 7.93 0.71 3.49
N ALA A 11 9.16 1.17 3.29
CA ALA A 11 10.25 0.35 2.76
C ALA A 11 10.70 -0.75 3.77
N GLY A 12 10.68 -0.45 5.08
CA GLY A 12 10.87 -1.44 6.15
C GLY A 12 9.75 -2.49 6.20
N ILE A 13 8.50 -2.07 5.99
CA ILE A 13 7.33 -2.94 5.94
C ILE A 13 7.32 -3.80 4.66
N ALA A 14 7.75 -3.24 3.51
CA ALA A 14 7.86 -3.95 2.23
C ALA A 14 8.89 -5.10 2.25
N GLN A 15 9.93 -5.02 3.09
CA GLN A 15 10.82 -6.18 3.32
C GLN A 15 10.25 -7.19 4.32
N GLY A 16 9.36 -6.75 5.23
CA GLY A 16 8.71 -7.61 6.21
C GLY A 16 7.63 -8.52 5.61
N VAL A 17 6.94 -8.05 4.55
CA VAL A 17 5.80 -8.78 3.97
C VAL A 17 6.18 -10.11 3.31
N GLU A 18 7.41 -10.26 2.80
CA GLU A 18 7.88 -11.55 2.31
C GLU A 18 8.01 -12.61 3.42
N ILE A 19 8.15 -12.16 4.67
CA ILE A 19 8.26 -13.02 5.86
C ILE A 19 6.87 -13.25 6.47
N THR A 20 6.07 -12.19 6.61
CA THR A 20 4.73 -12.27 7.25
C THR A 20 3.68 -12.87 6.34
N ASN A 21 3.75 -12.62 5.02
CA ASN A 21 2.75 -13.06 4.05
C ASN A 21 3.34 -13.42 2.67
N PRO A 22 4.20 -14.47 2.58
CA PRO A 22 4.85 -14.86 1.34
C PRO A 22 3.87 -15.27 0.22
N ASN A 23 2.70 -15.81 0.59
CA ASN A 23 1.70 -16.23 -0.38
C ASN A 23 1.08 -15.05 -1.13
N MET A 24 0.86 -13.92 -0.44
CA MET A 24 0.35 -12.70 -1.07
C MET A 24 1.36 -12.14 -2.06
N VAL A 25 2.63 -12.06 -1.66
CA VAL A 25 3.73 -11.60 -2.52
C VAL A 25 3.83 -12.44 -3.78
N GLU A 26 3.88 -13.78 -3.65
CA GLU A 26 3.94 -14.68 -4.81
C GLU A 26 2.75 -14.52 -5.76
N ARG A 27 1.55 -14.29 -5.22
CA ARG A 27 0.35 -14.06 -6.02
C ARG A 27 0.44 -12.74 -6.80
N ILE A 28 0.89 -11.67 -6.16
CA ILE A 28 1.04 -10.36 -6.80
C ILE A 28 2.18 -10.37 -7.81
N ARG A 29 3.30 -11.02 -7.49
CA ARG A 29 4.43 -11.23 -8.41
C ARG A 29 3.98 -11.91 -9.71
N ARG A 30 3.16 -12.97 -9.60
CA ARG A 30 2.56 -13.64 -10.78
C ARG A 30 1.59 -12.75 -11.55
N ALA A 31 0.81 -11.90 -10.87
CA ALA A 31 -0.07 -10.96 -11.55
C ALA A 31 0.75 -9.90 -12.32
N ALA A 32 1.81 -9.38 -11.69
CA ALA A 32 2.68 -8.36 -12.25
C ALA A 32 3.48 -8.82 -13.47
N ASP A 33 3.76 -10.11 -13.61
CA ASP A 33 4.44 -10.68 -14.79
C ASP A 33 3.73 -10.34 -16.11
N SER A 34 2.41 -10.14 -16.06
CA SER A 34 1.57 -9.78 -17.21
C SER A 34 1.34 -8.27 -17.38
N LEU A 35 1.85 -7.44 -16.47
CA LEU A 35 1.55 -6.01 -16.40
C LEU A 35 2.73 -5.17 -16.85
N ASN A 36 2.43 -4.00 -17.41
CA ASN A 36 3.44 -3.00 -17.71
C ASN A 36 3.73 -2.10 -16.49
N ARG A 37 4.84 -1.34 -16.56
CA ARG A 37 5.28 -0.45 -15.48
C ARG A 37 4.23 0.56 -15.00
N HIS A 38 3.41 1.10 -15.90
CA HIS A 38 2.36 2.05 -15.53
C HIS A 38 1.21 1.35 -14.80
N GLU A 39 0.87 0.13 -15.20
CA GLU A 39 -0.16 -0.69 -14.53
C GLU A 39 0.29 -1.09 -13.12
N ILE A 40 1.56 -1.50 -12.96
CA ILE A 40 2.13 -1.79 -11.64
C ILE A 40 2.11 -0.54 -10.74
N ALA A 41 2.47 0.63 -11.29
CA ALA A 41 2.39 1.89 -10.55
C ALA A 41 0.94 2.27 -10.16
N ALA A 42 -0.03 2.02 -11.04
CA ALA A 42 -1.44 2.23 -10.76
C ALA A 42 -1.95 1.30 -9.66
N HIS A 43 -1.59 0.02 -9.70
CA HIS A 43 -1.92 -0.95 -8.65
C HIS A 43 -1.29 -0.59 -7.30
N LEU A 44 -0.04 -0.14 -7.29
CA LEU A 44 0.61 0.37 -6.08
C LEU A 44 -0.13 1.60 -5.53
N GLY A 45 -0.47 2.56 -6.40
CA GLY A 45 -1.21 3.76 -6.00
C GLY A 45 -2.57 3.41 -5.38
N GLN A 46 -3.32 2.50 -6.00
CA GLN A 46 -4.60 2.01 -5.49
C GLN A 46 -4.42 1.33 -4.13
N ALA A 47 -3.46 0.42 -3.99
CA ALA A 47 -3.22 -0.29 -2.73
C ALA A 47 -2.85 0.67 -1.58
N ILE A 48 -2.07 1.73 -1.84
CA ILE A 48 -1.77 2.77 -0.85
C ILE A 48 -3.04 3.53 -0.45
N THR A 49 -3.89 3.88 -1.41
CA THR A 49 -5.17 4.55 -1.13
C THR A 49 -6.07 3.66 -0.28
N GLU A 50 -6.20 2.38 -0.62
CA GLU A 50 -7.02 1.41 0.14
C GLU A 50 -6.48 1.21 1.57
N ALA A 51 -5.16 1.10 1.74
CA ALA A 51 -4.54 1.01 3.07
C ALA A 51 -4.78 2.27 3.92
N THR A 52 -4.72 3.44 3.29
CA THR A 52 -4.98 4.72 3.96
C THR A 52 -6.45 4.82 4.38
N ASP A 53 -7.38 4.40 3.52
CA ASP A 53 -8.81 4.39 3.83
C ASP A 53 -9.14 3.44 4.99
N ALA A 54 -8.61 2.22 4.96
CA ALA A 54 -8.77 1.24 6.04
C ALA A 54 -8.20 1.77 7.38
N ALA A 55 -7.03 2.42 7.35
CA ALA A 55 -6.46 3.06 8.52
C ALA A 55 -7.35 4.19 9.07
N HIS A 56 -7.98 4.99 8.20
CA HIS A 56 -8.94 6.01 8.61
C HIS A 56 -10.21 5.43 9.20
N VAL A 57 -10.74 4.34 8.65
CA VAL A 57 -11.91 3.64 9.20
C VAL A 57 -11.58 3.13 10.61
N ARG A 58 -10.42 2.48 10.78
CA ARG A 58 -9.96 2.02 12.10
C ARG A 58 -9.86 3.17 13.11
N ASP A 59 -9.17 4.24 12.75
CA ASP A 59 -9.01 5.43 13.62
C ASP A 59 -10.35 6.06 13.98
N PHE A 60 -11.25 6.20 12.99
CA PHE A 60 -12.60 6.72 13.22
C PHE A 60 -13.37 5.87 14.23
N GLU A 61 -13.32 4.54 14.10
CA GLU A 61 -13.99 3.64 15.05
C GLU A 61 -13.38 3.69 16.45
N GLU A 62 -12.05 3.73 16.57
CA GLU A 62 -11.36 3.91 17.85
C GLU A 62 -11.77 5.21 18.54
N VAL A 63 -11.89 6.31 17.80
CA VAL A 63 -12.31 7.61 18.33
C VAL A 63 -13.78 7.59 18.75
N GLN A 64 -14.65 6.94 17.97
CA GLN A 64 -16.10 6.99 18.17
C GLN A 64 -16.62 5.99 19.21
N PHE A 65 -16.01 4.80 19.26
CA PHE A 65 -16.48 3.67 20.06
C PHE A 65 -15.50 3.26 21.15
N GLY A 66 -14.28 3.80 21.16
CA GLY A 66 -13.22 3.46 22.11
C GLY A 66 -12.42 2.22 21.74
N GLU A 67 -12.82 1.51 20.69
CA GLU A 67 -12.12 0.38 20.08
C GLU A 67 -12.51 0.27 18.61
N ALA A 68 -11.57 -0.14 17.75
CA ALA A 68 -11.88 -0.54 16.38
C ALA A 68 -12.59 -1.88 16.35
N SER A 69 -13.52 -2.06 15.42
CA SER A 69 -14.13 -3.36 15.17
C SER A 69 -13.09 -4.36 14.67
N ALA A 70 -13.33 -5.64 14.93
CA ALA A 70 -12.49 -6.71 14.40
C ALA A 70 -12.39 -6.68 12.86
N ASP A 71 -13.45 -6.22 12.20
CA ASP A 71 -13.50 -6.04 10.74
C ASP A 71 -12.53 -4.94 10.29
N ALA A 72 -12.60 -3.75 10.90
CA ALA A 72 -11.70 -2.64 10.58
C ALA A 72 -10.23 -2.95 10.88
N ILE A 73 -9.94 -3.75 11.92
CA ILE A 73 -8.59 -4.20 12.22
C ILE A 73 -8.08 -5.13 11.12
N VAL A 74 -8.86 -6.15 10.75
CA VAL A 74 -8.47 -7.13 9.72
C VAL A 74 -8.31 -6.47 8.35
N ASP A 75 -9.19 -5.54 8.00
CA ASP A 75 -9.08 -4.78 6.76
C ASP A 75 -7.80 -3.93 6.75
N CYS A 76 -7.50 -3.23 7.85
CA CYS A 76 -6.27 -2.45 7.97
C CYS A 76 -5.03 -3.34 7.77
N GLU A 77 -4.95 -4.47 8.48
CA GLU A 77 -3.83 -5.42 8.34
C GLU A 77 -3.70 -5.96 6.90
N TYR A 78 -4.83 -6.30 6.26
CA TYR A 78 -4.85 -6.81 4.89
C TYR A 78 -4.36 -5.78 3.87
N TYR A 79 -4.85 -4.55 3.95
CA TYR A 79 -4.49 -3.52 2.98
C TYR A 79 -3.07 -2.97 3.22
N GLU A 80 -2.58 -2.97 4.46
CA GLU A 80 -1.17 -2.70 4.77
C GLU A 80 -0.25 -3.74 4.10
N ASP A 81 -0.56 -5.04 4.25
CA ASP A 81 0.17 -6.12 3.56
C ASP A 81 0.08 -5.99 2.03
N LEU A 82 -1.10 -5.63 1.49
CA LEU A 82 -1.30 -5.45 0.05
C LEU A 82 -0.46 -4.31 -0.51
N ALA A 83 -0.42 -3.17 0.18
CA ALA A 83 0.40 -2.02 -0.19
C ALA A 83 1.89 -2.35 -0.10
N ALA A 84 2.31 -3.06 0.96
CA ALA A 84 3.68 -3.52 1.13
C ALA A 84 4.13 -4.46 0.00
N ALA A 85 3.27 -5.41 -0.38
CA ALA A 85 3.58 -6.36 -1.44
C ALA A 85 3.67 -5.67 -2.81
N TRP A 86 2.74 -4.78 -3.17
CA TRP A 86 2.85 -3.99 -4.41
C TRP A 86 4.07 -3.07 -4.42
N SER A 87 4.47 -2.53 -3.26
CA SER A 87 5.67 -1.69 -3.13
C SER A 87 6.95 -2.49 -3.41
N LEU A 88 7.03 -3.71 -2.90
CA LEU A 88 8.12 -4.65 -3.19
C LEU A 88 8.19 -4.95 -4.68
N ILE A 89 7.08 -5.35 -5.30
CA ILE A 89 7.04 -5.68 -6.73
C ILE A 89 7.38 -4.45 -7.60
N ALA A 90 6.89 -3.27 -7.24
CA ALA A 90 7.27 -2.04 -7.93
C ALA A 90 8.79 -1.79 -7.88
N SER A 91 9.40 -2.06 -6.73
CA SER A 91 10.86 -1.97 -6.55
C SER A 91 11.61 -3.00 -7.41
N GLU A 92 11.11 -4.25 -7.51
CA GLU A 92 11.67 -5.30 -8.39
C GLU A 92 11.65 -4.86 -9.87
N HIS A 93 10.60 -4.15 -10.29
CA HIS A 93 10.45 -3.62 -11.65
C HIS A 93 11.21 -2.30 -11.90
N GLN A 94 12.11 -1.91 -10.98
CA GLN A 94 12.89 -0.66 -11.02
C GLN A 94 12.00 0.58 -11.15
N LEU A 95 10.79 0.53 -10.62
CA LEU A 95 10.00 1.72 -10.34
C LEU A 95 10.59 2.38 -9.10
N THR A 96 11.82 2.89 -9.20
CA THR A 96 12.34 3.85 -8.23
C THR A 96 11.46 5.07 -8.39
N ILE A 97 10.40 5.19 -7.59
CA ILE A 97 9.41 6.26 -7.68
C ILE A 97 10.19 7.58 -7.60
N PRO A 98 10.46 8.29 -8.72
CA PRO A 98 10.82 9.67 -8.58
C PRO A 98 9.53 10.35 -8.11
N HIS A 99 9.70 11.37 -7.29
CA HIS A 99 8.72 12.26 -6.68
C HIS A 99 7.75 12.96 -7.69
N SER A 100 7.56 12.39 -8.88
CA SER A 100 6.96 12.99 -10.07
C SER A 100 5.83 12.16 -10.68
N ILE A 101 5.59 10.90 -10.27
CA ILE A 101 4.48 10.10 -10.84
C ILE A 101 3.12 10.54 -10.28
N PHE A 102 3.05 10.94 -9.00
CA PHE A 102 1.81 11.47 -8.40
C PHE A 102 1.52 12.95 -8.76
N ALA A 103 2.39 13.61 -9.53
CA ALA A 103 2.25 15.03 -9.86
C ALA A 103 1.57 15.30 -11.22
N HIS A 104 1.14 14.26 -11.96
CA HIS A 104 0.68 14.42 -13.34
C HIS A 104 -0.84 14.30 -13.57
N ASP A 105 -1.67 14.38 -12.53
CA ASP A 105 -3.14 14.46 -12.67
C ASP A 105 -3.68 15.84 -12.27
N GLY A 106 -3.03 16.92 -12.75
CA GLY A 106 -3.39 18.29 -12.35
C GLY A 106 -3.10 19.37 -13.38
N SER A 107 -2.82 19.02 -14.64
CA SER A 107 -2.64 20.02 -15.70
C SER A 107 -3.57 19.73 -16.86
N VAL A 108 -4.84 20.10 -16.68
CA VAL A 108 -5.75 20.35 -17.80
C VAL A 108 -5.56 21.81 -18.24
N HIS A 109 -5.23 21.95 -19.51
CA HIS A 109 -4.94 23.18 -20.26
C HIS A 109 -6.21 23.99 -20.53
#